data_AF-A0A0W0XH45-F1
#
_entry.id   AF-A0A0W0XH45-F1
#
_cell.length_a   1.000
_cell.length_b   1.000
_cell.length_c   1.000
_cell.angle_alpha   90.00
_cell.angle_beta   90.00
_cell.angle_gamma   90.00
#
_symmetry.space_group_name_H-M   'P 1'
#
loop_
_entity.id
_entity.type
_entity.pdbx_description
1 polymer ?
#
loop_
_entity_poly.entity_id
_entity_poly.type
_entity_poly.pdbx_seq_one_letter_code
_entity_poly.pdbx_strand_id
1 'polypeptide(L)'
;MRLILTNHNPQLQYRQAMIDITTSTCTLDEKLEIKLEQLFHLSEFSHPLFSAVPIPRQDDFFHYEYDDIEGLLQAGIRVYATLIHADNPLTAQFKINPSPHFHYAQNTRAMYFSIHSHRPAEELVTIKQFEGLISHLHHYPFKFIEEVVINDQFTIHDLPAQVNGDALFYQQPQALELLKTPVDLRRLELRYISPMIGFGVFSRTVIKKNEHLFIYCGIKKMINRGNMAYVFEHEKDCLNMDIDARQYGNITRFINHAAATHPAANPEALAANITSMPYYLNGIELVVYSTNRDIACGEQLLVDYGQPFFQKTLPYQFNQQGKIINNDSKMLFSHFYHKSRELRIMAAHDIKKAQRYLYVRIFIVLVLFFVLLESLNFL
;
A
#
# COMPACT_ATOMS: atom_id res chain seq x y z
N MET A 1 28.42 1.08 1.63
CA MET A 1 27.22 1.86 1.24
C MET A 1 27.67 3.27 0.91
N ARG A 2 27.20 3.87 -0.20
CA ARG A 2 27.67 5.18 -0.67
C ARG A 2 26.57 6.23 -0.58
N LEU A 3 26.93 7.43 -0.14
CA LEU A 3 26.02 8.57 -0.04
C LEU A 3 26.57 9.73 -0.88
N ILE A 4 25.77 10.24 -1.79
CA ILE A 4 26.15 11.34 -2.70
C ILE A 4 25.50 12.63 -2.21
N LEU A 5 26.29 13.65 -1.93
CA LEU A 5 25.84 14.95 -1.44
C LEU A 5 26.24 16.05 -2.41
N THR A 6 25.31 16.92 -2.79
CA THR A 6 25.63 18.15 -3.53
C THR A 6 26.02 19.25 -2.54
N ASN A 7 27.04 20.01 -2.88
CA ASN A 7 27.48 21.13 -2.06
C ASN A 7 26.54 22.34 -2.26
N HIS A 8 25.97 22.85 -1.16
CA HIS A 8 25.02 23.96 -1.15
C HIS A 8 25.68 25.33 -0.90
N ASN A 9 26.98 25.39 -0.62
CA ASN A 9 27.69 26.66 -0.57
C ASN A 9 27.86 27.21 -2.01
N PRO A 10 27.60 28.49 -2.33
CA PRO A 10 27.68 29.00 -3.71
C PRO A 10 29.10 29.37 -4.19
N GLN A 11 30.12 29.37 -3.33
CA GLN A 11 31.47 29.91 -3.63
C GLN A 11 32.50 28.87 -4.15
N LEU A 12 32.07 27.82 -4.85
CA LEU A 12 32.73 26.50 -4.74
C LEU A 12 33.96 26.18 -5.59
N GLN A 13 34.96 25.59 -4.91
CA GLN A 13 36.00 24.71 -5.47
C GLN A 13 35.48 23.28 -5.71
N TYR A 14 34.62 22.73 -4.83
CA TYR A 14 34.11 21.35 -4.89
C TYR A 14 32.57 21.31 -4.99
N ARG A 15 32.02 20.59 -5.97
CA ARG A 15 30.56 20.56 -6.24
C ARG A 15 29.83 19.41 -5.54
N GLN A 16 30.50 18.28 -5.36
CA GLN A 16 29.88 17.06 -4.87
C GLN A 16 30.84 16.27 -3.98
N ALA A 17 30.28 15.61 -2.98
CA ALA A 17 30.97 14.63 -2.14
C ALA A 17 30.29 13.27 -2.29
N MET A 18 31.07 12.23 -2.57
CA MET A 18 30.64 10.83 -2.44
C MET A 18 31.26 10.25 -1.17
N ILE A 19 30.45 9.96 -0.17
CA ILE A 19 30.87 9.41 1.12
C ILE A 19 30.70 7.89 1.07
N ASP A 20 31.77 7.13 1.33
CA ASP A 20 31.68 5.70 1.62
C ASP A 20 31.60 5.51 3.14
N ILE A 21 30.39 5.17 3.61
CA ILE A 21 30.08 5.00 5.03
C ILE A 21 30.88 3.83 5.63
N THR A 22 31.19 2.81 4.83
CA THR A 22 31.87 1.60 5.30
C THR A 22 33.34 1.86 5.63
N THR A 23 33.99 2.71 4.85
CA THR A 23 35.42 3.05 5.01
C THR A 23 35.64 4.39 5.72
N SER A 24 34.58 5.16 5.97
CA SER A 24 34.67 6.53 6.50
C SER A 24 35.55 7.45 5.64
N THR A 25 35.51 7.24 4.32
CA THR A 25 36.23 8.07 3.33
C THR A 25 35.25 8.83 2.45
N CYS A 26 35.71 9.92 1.87
CA CYS A 26 34.94 10.75 0.96
C CYS A 26 35.77 11.08 -0.29
N THR A 27 35.14 11.01 -1.46
CA THR A 27 35.71 11.50 -2.72
C THR A 27 35.01 12.78 -3.13
N LEU A 28 35.76 13.88 -3.25
CA LEU A 28 35.29 15.18 -3.73
C LEU A 28 35.49 15.31 -5.24
N ASP A 29 34.41 15.62 -5.97
CA ASP A 29 34.36 15.77 -7.43
C ASP A 29 35.11 14.65 -8.19
N GLU A 30 35.04 13.41 -7.68
CA GLU A 30 35.71 12.22 -8.21
C GLU A 30 37.26 12.31 -8.29
N LYS A 31 37.87 13.29 -7.61
CA LYS A 31 39.31 13.59 -7.76
C LYS A 31 40.09 13.48 -6.47
N LEU A 32 39.57 14.05 -5.39
CA LEU A 32 40.30 14.15 -4.13
C LEU A 32 39.65 13.25 -3.08
N GLU A 33 40.42 12.29 -2.58
CA GLU A 33 40.00 11.43 -1.48
C GLU A 33 40.46 12.02 -0.14
N ILE A 34 39.52 12.15 0.80
CA ILE A 34 39.75 12.64 2.17
C ILE A 34 39.03 11.72 3.17
N LYS A 35 39.36 11.85 4.46
CA LYS A 35 38.57 11.22 5.53
C LYS A 35 37.25 11.96 5.73
N LEU A 36 36.20 11.24 6.16
CA LEU A 36 34.89 11.83 6.46
C LEU A 36 34.99 12.94 7.53
N GLU A 37 35.81 12.75 8.57
CA GLU A 37 36.08 13.78 9.60
C GLU A 37 36.60 15.10 8.97
N GLN A 38 37.47 15.01 7.97
CA GLN A 38 38.01 16.20 7.30
C GLN A 38 36.91 16.94 6.54
N LEU A 39 35.94 16.22 5.95
CA LEU A 39 34.81 16.81 5.24
C LEU A 39 33.97 17.71 6.16
N PHE A 40 33.74 17.32 7.41
CA PHE A 40 33.01 18.13 8.40
C PHE A 40 33.71 19.45 8.74
N HIS A 41 35.03 19.52 8.57
CA HIS A 41 35.83 20.72 8.81
C HIS A 41 36.08 21.56 7.56
N LEU A 42 35.68 21.09 6.38
CA LEU A 42 35.78 21.86 5.14
C LEU A 42 34.70 22.94 5.11
N SER A 43 35.08 24.17 5.47
CA SER A 43 34.19 25.35 5.43
C SER A 43 33.55 25.61 4.05
N GLU A 44 34.17 25.12 2.99
CA GLU A 44 33.70 25.25 1.61
C GLU A 44 32.60 24.23 1.26
N PHE A 45 32.37 23.19 2.08
CA PHE A 45 31.36 22.18 1.82
C PHE A 45 30.22 22.27 2.84
N SER A 46 28.99 22.43 2.33
CA SER A 46 27.79 22.49 3.16
C SER A 46 26.69 21.63 2.57
N HIS A 47 26.05 20.81 3.40
CA HIS A 47 24.86 20.05 3.04
C HIS A 47 23.95 19.88 4.29
N PRO A 48 22.60 19.97 4.18
CA PRO A 48 21.69 19.91 5.32
C PRO A 48 21.80 18.65 6.18
N LEU A 49 22.29 17.55 5.61
CA LEU A 49 22.49 16.31 6.36
C LEU A 49 23.53 16.43 7.48
N PHE A 50 24.52 17.32 7.36
CA PHE A 50 25.53 17.52 8.40
C PHE A 50 24.99 18.20 9.65
N SER A 51 23.88 18.94 9.54
CA SER A 51 23.19 19.57 10.67
C SER A 51 21.94 18.81 11.11
N ALA A 52 21.59 17.71 10.44
CA ALA A 52 20.45 16.89 10.80
C ALA A 52 20.68 16.15 12.12
N VAL A 53 19.62 16.01 12.92
CA VAL A 53 19.69 15.40 14.26
C VAL A 53 19.80 13.88 14.13
N PRO A 54 20.91 13.25 14.55
CA PRO A 54 21.04 11.80 14.55
C PRO A 54 20.09 11.15 15.56
N ILE A 55 19.86 9.86 15.39
CA ILE A 55 19.04 9.06 16.31
C ILE A 55 19.90 8.76 17.55
N PRO A 56 19.41 9.01 18.77
CA PRO A 56 20.13 8.64 19.97
C PRO A 56 20.25 7.11 20.07
N ARG A 57 21.40 6.63 20.54
CA ARG A 57 21.59 5.21 20.83
C ARG A 57 20.84 4.85 22.13
N GLN A 58 20.03 3.79 22.07
CA GLN A 58 19.34 3.19 23.20
C GLN A 58 19.67 1.69 23.20
N ASP A 59 20.38 1.24 24.24
CA ASP A 59 20.93 -0.11 24.32
C ASP A 59 21.78 -0.47 23.08
N ASP A 60 21.38 -1.52 22.36
CA ASP A 60 22.03 -2.04 21.15
C ASP A 60 21.49 -1.43 19.85
N PHE A 61 20.52 -0.51 19.93
CA PHE A 61 19.81 0.03 18.76
C PHE A 61 19.86 1.56 18.70
N PHE A 62 19.75 2.08 17.48
CA PHE A 62 19.32 3.45 17.21
C PHE A 62 17.80 3.41 17.04
N HIS A 63 17.06 3.77 18.09
CA HIS A 63 15.60 3.70 18.13
C HIS A 63 15.00 5.07 17.85
N TYR A 64 14.24 5.19 16.76
CA TYR A 64 13.49 6.38 16.39
C TYR A 64 11.98 6.11 16.44
N GLU A 65 11.28 6.88 17.26
CA GLU A 65 9.82 6.91 17.30
C GLU A 65 9.31 8.21 16.68
N TYR A 66 8.15 8.15 16.03
CA TYR A 66 7.50 9.29 15.41
C TYR A 66 6.02 9.38 15.79
N ASP A 67 5.54 10.61 15.98
CA ASP A 67 4.18 10.90 16.43
C ASP A 67 3.20 11.14 15.26
N ASP A 68 3.72 11.47 14.07
CA ASP A 68 2.91 11.81 12.91
C ASP A 68 3.65 11.55 11.58
N ILE A 69 3.00 11.92 10.47
CA ILE A 69 3.53 11.78 9.12
C ILE A 69 4.79 12.61 8.89
N GLU A 70 4.90 13.81 9.48
CA GLU A 70 6.09 14.64 9.31
C GLU A 70 7.29 13.98 10.00
N GLY A 71 7.08 13.44 11.20
CA GLY A 71 8.05 12.62 11.91
C GLY A 71 8.45 11.37 11.13
N LEU A 72 7.52 10.67 10.48
CA LEU A 72 7.81 9.54 9.60
C LEU A 72 8.73 9.96 8.44
N LEU A 73 8.43 11.08 7.78
CA LEU A 73 9.23 11.58 6.66
C LEU A 73 10.64 12.03 7.08
N GLN A 74 10.91 12.19 8.38
CA GLN A 74 12.27 12.42 8.89
C GLN A 74 13.09 11.12 9.08
N ALA A 75 12.47 9.94 8.97
CA ALA A 75 13.13 8.67 9.23
C ALA A 75 14.41 8.48 8.39
N GLY A 76 14.33 8.68 7.08
CA GLY A 76 15.47 8.58 6.16
C GLY A 76 16.59 9.55 6.53
N ILE A 77 16.26 10.83 6.69
CA ILE A 77 17.21 11.88 7.10
C ILE A 77 17.95 11.48 8.38
N ARG A 78 17.21 11.04 9.41
CA ARG A 78 17.78 10.68 10.72
C ARG A 78 18.65 9.44 10.66
N VAL A 79 18.28 8.42 9.88
CA VAL A 79 19.11 7.22 9.66
C VAL A 79 20.44 7.62 9.02
N TYR A 80 20.41 8.38 7.92
CA TYR A 80 21.63 8.78 7.23
C TYR A 80 22.48 9.77 8.03
N ALA A 81 21.85 10.68 8.79
CA ALA A 81 22.53 11.54 9.74
C ALA A 81 23.24 10.71 10.84
N THR A 82 22.61 9.65 11.34
CA THR A 82 23.23 8.75 12.33
C THR A 82 24.45 8.04 11.75
N LEU A 83 24.34 7.52 10.52
CA LEU A 83 25.42 6.77 9.87
C LEU A 83 26.68 7.60 9.63
N ILE A 84 26.54 8.87 9.25
CA ILE A 84 27.70 9.75 9.03
C ILE A 84 28.37 10.24 10.32
N HIS A 85 27.68 10.16 11.47
CA HIS A 85 28.20 10.57 12.77
C HIS A 85 28.58 9.39 13.68
N ALA A 86 28.29 8.15 13.29
CA ALA A 86 28.58 6.97 14.10
C ALA A 86 30.07 6.60 14.02
N ASP A 87 30.67 6.29 15.18
CA ASP A 87 32.07 5.80 15.24
C ASP A 87 32.26 4.46 14.51
N ASN A 88 31.24 3.61 14.52
CA ASN A 88 31.23 2.30 13.85
C ASN A 88 29.89 2.02 13.16
N PRO A 89 29.64 2.59 11.97
CA PRO A 89 28.36 2.49 11.29
C PRO A 89 28.01 1.07 10.84
N LEU A 90 28.99 0.16 10.72
CA LEU A 90 28.76 -1.24 10.34
C LEU A 90 28.04 -2.06 11.42
N THR A 91 28.09 -1.59 12.67
CA THR A 91 27.39 -2.23 13.79
C THR A 91 26.03 -1.59 14.07
N ALA A 92 25.65 -0.57 13.31
CA ALA A 92 24.41 0.16 13.54
C ALA A 92 23.19 -0.71 13.22
N GLN A 93 22.32 -0.87 14.22
CA GLN A 93 21.00 -1.46 14.09
C GLN A 93 19.97 -0.38 14.33
N PHE A 94 18.99 -0.25 13.43
CA PHE A 94 17.94 0.75 13.50
C PHE A 94 16.62 0.09 13.86
N LYS A 95 15.83 0.78 14.68
CA LYS A 95 14.42 0.46 14.94
C LYS A 95 13.60 1.71 14.69
N ILE A 96 12.63 1.62 13.79
CA ILE A 96 11.75 2.74 13.48
C ILE A 96 10.30 2.27 13.64
N ASN A 97 9.53 2.92 14.51
CA ASN A 97 8.13 2.60 14.75
C ASN A 97 7.31 3.84 15.13
N PRO A 98 5.98 3.80 14.95
CA PRO A 98 5.10 4.82 15.52
C PRO A 98 5.25 4.86 17.04
N SER A 99 5.16 6.05 17.62
CA SER A 99 5.07 6.22 19.07
C SER A 99 3.65 5.90 19.58
N PRO A 100 3.43 5.84 20.90
CA PRO A 100 2.08 5.78 21.48
C PRO A 100 1.18 6.98 21.15
N HIS A 101 1.74 8.11 20.71
CA HIS A 101 1.01 9.31 20.31
C HIS A 101 0.62 9.30 18.83
N PHE A 102 1.12 8.35 18.04
CA PHE A 102 0.72 8.20 16.66
C PHE A 102 -0.75 7.79 16.56
N HIS A 103 -1.57 8.71 16.06
CA HIS A 103 -3.00 8.51 15.91
C HIS A 103 -3.32 8.11 14.47
N TYR A 104 -3.66 6.84 14.28
CA TYR A 104 -4.34 6.40 13.06
C TYR A 104 -5.66 7.15 12.90
N ALA A 105 -5.98 7.63 11.69
CA ALA A 105 -7.25 8.28 11.40
C ALA A 105 -8.44 7.47 11.95
N GLN A 106 -9.30 8.12 12.75
CA GLN A 106 -10.23 7.41 13.63
C GLN A 106 -11.36 6.63 12.92
N ASN A 107 -11.69 5.48 13.52
CA ASN A 107 -12.62 4.40 13.14
C ASN A 107 -14.12 4.74 13.02
N THR A 108 -14.54 6.01 13.02
CA THR A 108 -15.97 6.39 12.92
C THR A 108 -16.49 6.44 11.49
N ARG A 109 -15.60 6.25 10.51
CA ARG A 109 -15.96 6.26 9.09
C ARG A 109 -16.75 5.01 8.71
N ALA A 110 -17.53 5.16 7.65
CA ALA A 110 -18.22 4.06 7.00
C ALA A 110 -17.96 4.12 5.50
N MET A 111 -18.06 2.96 4.85
CA MET A 111 -17.88 2.82 3.41
C MET A 111 -19.07 2.10 2.80
N TYR A 112 -19.37 2.44 1.55
CA TYR A 112 -20.42 1.79 0.80
C TYR A 112 -19.99 0.36 0.45
N PHE A 113 -20.87 -0.61 0.71
CA PHE A 113 -20.60 -2.04 0.54
C PHE A 113 -21.74 -2.77 -0.19
N SER A 114 -21.37 -3.68 -1.09
CA SER A 114 -22.30 -4.56 -1.80
C SER A 114 -21.85 -6.01 -1.72
N ILE A 115 -22.78 -6.90 -1.39
CA ILE A 115 -22.58 -8.37 -1.49
C ILE A 115 -22.68 -8.89 -2.93
N HIS A 116 -22.87 -7.99 -3.91
CA HIS A 116 -23.04 -8.31 -5.33
C HIS A 116 -22.06 -7.51 -6.19
N SER A 117 -21.33 -8.19 -7.06
CA SER A 117 -20.36 -7.58 -7.98
C SER A 117 -20.96 -6.54 -8.94
N HIS A 118 -22.17 -6.80 -9.42
CA HIS A 118 -22.82 -6.05 -10.49
C HIS A 118 -23.86 -5.03 -10.00
N ARG A 119 -24.06 -4.91 -8.68
CA ARG A 119 -25.06 -3.98 -8.12
C ARG A 119 -24.36 -2.91 -7.29
N PRO A 120 -24.71 -1.63 -7.49
CA PRO A 120 -24.25 -0.55 -6.64
C PRO A 120 -24.49 -0.86 -5.16
N ALA A 121 -23.61 -0.36 -4.31
CA ALA A 121 -23.77 -0.49 -2.87
C ALA A 121 -24.88 0.47 -2.38
N GLU A 122 -25.78 -0.06 -1.55
CA GLU A 122 -26.84 0.70 -0.90
C GLU A 122 -26.70 0.66 0.63
N GLU A 123 -25.77 -0.15 1.12
CA GLU A 123 -25.51 -0.35 2.54
C GLU A 123 -24.16 0.28 2.89
N LEU A 124 -24.09 0.88 4.08
CA LEU A 124 -22.85 1.37 4.67
C LEU A 124 -22.37 0.36 5.70
N VAL A 125 -21.06 0.08 5.69
CA VAL A 125 -20.39 -0.71 6.71
C VAL A 125 -19.39 0.17 7.43
N THR A 126 -19.38 0.09 8.76
CA THR A 126 -18.36 0.80 9.55
C THR A 126 -16.99 0.19 9.28
N ILE A 127 -15.93 0.97 9.43
CA ILE A 127 -14.56 0.47 9.29
C ILE A 127 -14.30 -0.70 10.25
N LYS A 128 -14.80 -0.64 11.50
CA LYS A 128 -14.67 -1.74 12.46
C LYS A 128 -15.34 -3.05 12.00
N GLN A 129 -16.54 -2.97 11.42
CA GLN A 129 -17.21 -4.14 10.84
C GLN A 129 -16.41 -4.69 9.67
N PHE A 130 -15.89 -3.80 8.82
CA PHE A 130 -15.07 -4.19 7.68
C PHE A 130 -13.75 -4.85 8.11
N GLU A 131 -13.06 -4.32 9.11
CA GLU A 131 -11.86 -4.94 9.71
C GLU A 131 -12.14 -6.36 10.19
N GLY A 132 -13.22 -6.54 10.94
CA GLY A 132 -13.66 -7.86 11.43
C GLY A 132 -13.97 -8.82 10.29
N LEU A 133 -14.68 -8.34 9.27
CA LEU A 133 -15.03 -9.11 8.07
C LEU A 133 -13.78 -9.61 7.35
N ILE A 134 -12.87 -8.71 6.99
CA ILE A 134 -11.63 -9.06 6.27
C ILE A 134 -10.76 -9.99 7.11
N SER A 135 -10.66 -9.74 8.42
CA SER A 135 -9.88 -10.59 9.32
C SER A 135 -10.41 -12.03 9.36
N HIS A 136 -11.73 -12.18 9.40
CA HIS A 136 -12.38 -13.50 9.40
C HIS A 136 -12.22 -14.18 8.03
N LEU A 137 -12.44 -13.47 6.92
CA LEU A 137 -12.33 -14.04 5.57
C LEU A 137 -10.93 -14.57 5.26
N HIS A 138 -9.88 -13.88 5.72
CA HIS A 138 -8.51 -14.24 5.39
C HIS A 138 -7.71 -14.93 6.51
N HIS A 139 -8.31 -15.13 7.68
CA HIS A 139 -7.69 -15.78 8.83
C HIS A 139 -6.39 -15.10 9.32
N TYR A 140 -6.33 -13.78 9.23
CA TYR A 140 -5.26 -12.96 9.82
C TYR A 140 -5.84 -11.63 10.29
N PRO A 141 -5.24 -10.95 11.29
CA PRO A 141 -5.72 -9.63 11.72
C PRO A 141 -5.54 -8.61 10.59
N PHE A 142 -6.61 -7.90 10.25
CA PHE A 142 -6.59 -6.78 9.33
C PHE A 142 -7.00 -5.49 10.03
N LYS A 143 -6.27 -4.42 9.73
CA LYS A 143 -6.50 -3.06 10.20
C LYS A 143 -6.59 -2.10 9.03
N PHE A 144 -7.63 -1.28 9.04
CA PHE A 144 -7.79 -0.24 8.07
C PHE A 144 -6.98 0.97 8.52
N ILE A 145 -6.00 1.37 7.72
CA ILE A 145 -5.19 2.58 7.95
C ILE A 145 -5.22 3.42 6.68
N GLU A 146 -5.19 4.74 6.81
CA GLU A 146 -5.12 5.66 5.66
C GLU A 146 -3.73 6.24 5.44
N GLU A 147 -2.77 5.81 6.26
CA GLU A 147 -1.40 6.27 6.29
C GLU A 147 -0.43 5.17 5.87
N VAL A 148 0.74 5.57 5.36
CA VAL A 148 1.91 4.69 5.29
C VAL A 148 2.62 4.72 6.64
N VAL A 149 3.06 3.57 7.12
CA VAL A 149 3.69 3.44 8.44
C VAL A 149 4.99 2.65 8.31
N ILE A 150 6.09 3.13 8.88
CA ILE A 150 7.30 2.34 9.06
C ILE A 150 7.26 1.70 10.44
N ASN A 151 7.33 0.38 10.51
CA ASN A 151 7.42 -0.38 11.75
C ASN A 151 8.32 -1.59 11.56
N ASP A 152 9.64 -1.36 11.61
CA ASP A 152 10.61 -2.39 11.29
C ASP A 152 11.97 -2.17 11.96
N GLN A 153 12.80 -3.22 11.91
CA GLN A 153 14.19 -3.23 12.36
C GLN A 153 15.12 -3.65 11.22
N PHE A 154 16.23 -2.94 11.05
CA PHE A 154 17.16 -3.18 9.95
C PHE A 154 18.57 -2.71 10.29
N THR A 155 19.53 -3.07 9.45
CA THR A 155 20.95 -2.73 9.55
C THR A 155 21.42 -1.97 8.33
N ILE A 156 22.67 -1.49 8.34
CA ILE A 156 23.28 -0.86 7.16
C ILE A 156 23.31 -1.78 5.93
N HIS A 157 23.34 -3.10 6.12
CA HIS A 157 23.39 -4.07 5.02
C HIS A 157 22.06 -4.17 4.26
N ASP A 158 20.98 -3.74 4.89
CA ASP A 158 19.64 -3.78 4.31
C ASP A 158 19.33 -2.49 3.52
N LEU A 159 20.09 -1.42 3.72
CA LEU A 159 19.95 -0.14 3.02
C LEU A 159 20.44 -0.18 1.55
N PRO A 160 20.02 0.76 0.70
CA PRO A 160 20.48 0.81 -0.68
C PRO A 160 22.00 0.97 -0.77
N ALA A 161 22.63 0.29 -1.74
CA ALA A 161 24.08 0.35 -1.92
C ALA A 161 24.58 1.79 -2.19
N GLN A 162 23.73 2.63 -2.79
CA GLN A 162 23.98 4.03 -3.09
C GLN A 162 22.72 4.87 -2.87
N VAL A 163 22.86 6.03 -2.25
CA VAL A 163 21.77 6.97 -1.96
C VAL A 163 22.15 8.38 -2.40
N ASN A 164 21.22 9.09 -3.04
CA ASN A 164 21.34 10.52 -3.25
C ASN A 164 20.85 11.26 -1.99
N GLY A 165 21.77 11.88 -1.25
CA GLY A 165 21.46 12.59 -0.02
C GLY A 165 20.63 13.86 -0.23
N ASP A 166 20.67 14.47 -1.42
CA ASP A 166 19.81 15.61 -1.73
C ASP A 166 18.32 15.19 -1.76
N ALA A 167 18.04 13.96 -2.20
CA ALA A 167 16.69 13.42 -2.27
C ALA A 167 16.06 13.25 -0.87
N LEU A 168 16.87 13.14 0.19
CA LEU A 168 16.40 13.10 1.58
C LEU A 168 15.73 14.40 2.02
N PHE A 169 15.97 15.52 1.32
CA PHE A 169 15.38 16.83 1.62
C PHE A 169 14.45 17.31 0.50
N TYR A 170 14.18 16.45 -0.49
CA TYR A 170 13.28 16.76 -1.58
C TYR A 170 11.83 16.55 -1.16
N GLN A 171 11.00 17.56 -1.39
CA GLN A 171 9.57 17.52 -1.11
C GLN A 171 8.77 17.77 -2.38
N GLN A 172 7.66 17.02 -2.52
CA GLN A 172 6.66 17.21 -3.57
C GLN A 172 5.36 17.67 -2.90
N PRO A 173 5.04 18.98 -2.93
CA PRO A 173 3.89 19.53 -2.19
C PRO A 173 2.58 18.79 -2.45
N GLN A 174 2.35 18.38 -3.71
CA GLN A 174 1.16 17.63 -4.11
C GLN A 174 1.05 16.26 -3.43
N ALA A 175 2.16 15.51 -3.30
CA ALA A 175 2.13 14.24 -2.57
C ALA A 175 1.96 14.45 -1.06
N LEU A 176 2.56 15.50 -0.50
CA LEU A 176 2.37 15.84 0.90
C LEU A 176 0.91 16.19 1.20
N GLU A 177 0.26 16.94 0.30
CA GLU A 177 -1.17 17.25 0.39
C GLU A 177 -2.03 15.99 0.31
N LEU A 178 -1.74 15.09 -0.64
CA LEU A 178 -2.43 13.80 -0.76
C LEU A 178 -2.28 12.94 0.50
N LEU A 179 -1.08 12.92 1.10
CA LEU A 179 -0.80 12.15 2.31
C LEU A 179 -1.50 12.72 3.55
N LYS A 180 -1.69 14.04 3.59
CA LYS A 180 -2.40 14.74 4.68
C LYS A 180 -3.93 14.74 4.49
N THR A 181 -4.43 14.41 3.31
CA THR A 181 -5.85 14.48 2.98
C THR A 181 -6.48 13.09 3.01
N PRO A 182 -7.38 12.80 3.96
CA PRO A 182 -8.06 11.51 4.01
C PRO A 182 -8.85 11.22 2.73
N VAL A 183 -8.90 9.96 2.34
CA VAL A 183 -9.61 9.53 1.12
C VAL A 183 -11.10 9.82 1.27
N ASP A 184 -11.76 10.48 0.31
CA ASP A 184 -13.23 10.60 0.35
C ASP A 184 -13.93 9.28 -0.02
N LEU A 185 -14.10 8.41 0.98
CA LEU A 185 -14.77 7.11 0.84
C LEU A 185 -16.21 7.21 0.32
N ARG A 186 -16.86 8.39 0.32
CA ARG A 186 -18.21 8.56 -0.24
C ARG A 186 -18.22 8.49 -1.77
N ARG A 187 -17.08 8.74 -2.41
CA ARG A 187 -16.90 8.64 -3.87
C ARG A 187 -16.67 7.20 -4.33
N LEU A 188 -16.53 6.26 -3.40
CA LEU A 188 -16.16 4.88 -3.68
C LEU A 188 -17.13 3.91 -3.04
N GLU A 189 -17.10 2.67 -3.52
CA GLU A 189 -17.74 1.54 -2.88
C GLU A 189 -16.92 0.26 -3.08
N LEU A 190 -17.05 -0.65 -2.11
CA LEU A 190 -16.56 -2.01 -2.24
C LEU A 190 -17.69 -2.92 -2.70
N ARG A 191 -17.40 -3.75 -3.69
CA ARG A 191 -18.30 -4.83 -4.08
C ARG A 191 -17.59 -6.16 -3.94
N TYR A 192 -18.28 -7.12 -3.36
CA TYR A 192 -17.83 -8.49 -3.32
C TYR A 192 -17.98 -9.14 -4.70
N ILE A 193 -16.86 -9.57 -5.28
CA ILE A 193 -16.77 -10.11 -6.64
C ILE A 193 -17.06 -11.61 -6.64
N SER A 194 -16.21 -12.38 -5.97
CA SER A 194 -16.28 -13.84 -5.91
C SER A 194 -15.36 -14.36 -4.78
N PRO A 195 -15.47 -15.63 -4.37
CA PRO A 195 -14.55 -16.23 -3.42
C PRO A 195 -13.09 -16.25 -3.87
N MET A 196 -12.86 -16.21 -5.18
CA MET A 196 -11.52 -16.31 -5.77
C MET A 196 -10.81 -14.96 -5.86
N ILE A 197 -11.56 -13.88 -6.04
CA ILE A 197 -11.04 -12.51 -6.19
C ILE A 197 -11.19 -11.73 -4.88
N GLY A 198 -12.25 -12.02 -4.10
CA GLY A 198 -12.64 -11.25 -2.94
C GLY A 198 -13.42 -10.01 -3.35
N PHE A 199 -12.82 -8.84 -3.19
CA PHE A 199 -13.47 -7.54 -3.35
C PHE A 199 -12.92 -6.77 -4.56
N GLY A 200 -13.68 -5.79 -5.02
CA GLY A 200 -13.24 -4.80 -5.99
C GLY A 200 -13.70 -3.40 -5.56
N VAL A 201 -12.93 -2.39 -5.94
CA VAL A 201 -13.25 -0.97 -5.70
C VAL A 201 -13.96 -0.40 -6.91
N PHE A 202 -15.08 0.28 -6.70
CA PHE A 202 -15.88 0.90 -7.75
C PHE A 202 -16.09 2.38 -7.45
N SER A 203 -16.18 3.18 -8.51
CA SER A 203 -16.51 4.59 -8.37
C SER A 203 -18.02 4.78 -8.15
N ARG A 204 -18.40 5.72 -7.28
CA ARG A 204 -19.78 6.20 -7.10
C ARG A 204 -20.04 7.55 -7.76
N THR A 205 -18.99 8.21 -8.25
CA THR A 205 -19.06 9.50 -8.92
C THR A 205 -18.30 9.44 -10.24
N VAL A 206 -18.42 10.48 -11.06
CA VAL A 206 -17.45 10.67 -12.14
C VAL A 206 -16.10 11.05 -11.50
N ILE A 207 -15.01 10.52 -12.04
CA ILE A 207 -13.63 10.87 -11.67
C ILE A 207 -12.94 11.33 -12.95
N LYS A 208 -12.23 12.46 -12.89
CA LYS A 208 -11.61 13.04 -14.09
C LYS A 208 -10.29 12.39 -14.40
N LYS A 209 -9.88 12.38 -15.67
CA LYS A 209 -8.55 11.98 -16.12
C LYS A 209 -7.47 12.80 -15.40
N ASN A 210 -6.33 12.17 -15.08
CA ASN A 210 -5.18 12.73 -14.38
C ASN A 210 -5.49 13.19 -12.95
N GLU A 211 -6.60 12.75 -12.37
CA GLU A 211 -6.91 13.02 -10.97
C GLU A 211 -6.08 12.05 -10.10
N HIS A 212 -5.30 12.60 -9.16
CA HIS A 212 -4.67 11.80 -8.11
C HIS A 212 -5.73 11.38 -7.12
N LEU A 213 -5.87 10.07 -6.95
CA LEU A 213 -6.93 9.52 -6.15
C LEU A 213 -6.46 9.28 -4.73
N PHE A 214 -5.49 8.38 -4.57
CA PHE A 214 -5.16 7.80 -3.28
C PHE A 214 -3.68 7.42 -3.24
N ILE A 215 -3.14 7.35 -2.02
CA ILE A 215 -1.88 6.67 -1.75
C ILE A 215 -2.18 5.20 -1.42
N TYR A 216 -1.36 4.29 -1.93
CA TYR A 216 -1.40 2.89 -1.50
C TYR A 216 -0.77 2.77 -0.11
N CYS A 217 -1.61 2.48 0.88
CA CYS A 217 -1.21 2.52 2.29
C CYS A 217 -0.94 1.12 2.84
N GLY A 218 -0.03 1.04 3.80
CA GLY A 218 0.39 -0.21 4.44
C GLY A 218 1.61 0.01 5.34
N ILE A 219 2.21 -1.10 5.77
CA ILE A 219 3.44 -1.06 6.56
C ILE A 219 4.64 -1.12 5.62
N LYS A 220 5.50 -0.11 5.67
CA LYS A 220 6.84 -0.13 5.09
C LYS A 220 7.76 -1.01 5.94
N LYS A 221 8.35 -2.03 5.30
CA LYS A 221 9.27 -2.97 5.94
C LYS A 221 10.16 -3.66 4.90
N MET A 222 11.20 -4.31 5.38
CA MET A 222 12.04 -5.21 4.59
C MET A 222 11.29 -6.51 4.35
N ILE A 223 10.96 -6.80 3.09
CA ILE A 223 10.23 -8.01 2.75
C ILE A 223 11.18 -9.05 2.17
N ASN A 224 11.32 -10.17 2.88
CA ASN A 224 11.90 -11.37 2.31
C ASN A 224 10.92 -11.95 1.30
N ARG A 225 11.41 -12.33 0.10
CA ARG A 225 10.70 -12.75 -1.13
C ARG A 225 9.70 -13.93 -1.00
N GLY A 226 8.83 -13.90 0.00
CA GLY A 226 7.81 -14.89 0.29
C GLY A 226 6.49 -14.55 -0.39
N ASN A 227 5.45 -14.32 0.41
CA ASN A 227 4.13 -13.98 -0.12
C ASN A 227 4.07 -12.49 -0.48
N MET A 228 4.18 -12.18 -1.77
CA MET A 228 4.10 -10.82 -2.32
C MET A 228 2.66 -10.32 -2.54
N ALA A 229 1.64 -11.08 -2.09
CA ALA A 229 0.27 -10.59 -2.16
C ALA A 229 0.10 -9.34 -1.31
N TYR A 230 -0.43 -8.27 -1.92
CA TYR A 230 -0.58 -6.93 -1.34
C TYR A 230 0.73 -6.19 -1.06
N VAL A 231 1.84 -6.63 -1.66
CA VAL A 231 3.13 -5.94 -1.57
C VAL A 231 3.30 -5.04 -2.79
N PHE A 232 3.66 -3.79 -2.54
CA PHE A 232 4.20 -2.90 -3.56
C PHE A 232 5.71 -2.80 -3.35
N GLU A 233 6.46 -3.34 -4.31
CA GLU A 233 7.93 -3.32 -4.29
C GLU A 233 8.42 -1.89 -4.53
N HIS A 234 9.44 -1.47 -3.78
CA HIS A 234 10.08 -0.18 -3.97
C HIS A 234 10.95 -0.14 -5.23
N GLU A 235 11.13 1.04 -5.81
CA GLU A 235 12.09 1.28 -6.90
C GLU A 235 13.32 2.04 -6.41
N LYS A 236 13.13 3.11 -5.62
CA LYS A 236 14.20 4.04 -5.18
C LYS A 236 13.99 4.55 -3.76
N ASP A 237 13.26 3.82 -2.93
CA ASP A 237 13.10 4.14 -1.52
C ASP A 237 14.44 4.25 -0.79
N CYS A 238 14.65 5.36 -0.07
CA CYS A 238 15.92 5.58 0.61
C CYS A 238 16.16 4.61 1.75
N LEU A 239 15.16 3.89 2.26
CA LEU A 239 15.32 2.86 3.28
C LEU A 239 15.24 1.44 2.69
N ASN A 240 15.15 1.29 1.36
CA ASN A 240 15.01 0.00 0.67
C ASN A 240 13.78 -0.81 1.15
N MET A 241 12.70 -0.12 1.55
CA MET A 241 11.50 -0.72 2.15
C MET A 241 10.30 -0.80 1.20
N ASP A 242 9.69 -1.98 1.14
CA ASP A 242 8.45 -2.25 0.40
C ASP A 242 7.22 -1.88 1.22
N ILE A 243 6.09 -1.57 0.58
CA ILE A 243 4.80 -1.34 1.26
C ILE A 243 3.99 -2.65 1.29
N ASP A 244 3.79 -3.23 2.48
CA ASP A 244 2.91 -4.39 2.68
C ASP A 244 1.53 -3.96 3.20
N ALA A 245 0.51 -4.12 2.35
CA ALA A 245 -0.87 -3.80 2.69
C ALA A 245 -1.68 -5.00 3.23
N ARG A 246 -1.04 -6.14 3.55
CA ARG A 246 -1.76 -7.38 3.91
C ARG A 246 -2.53 -7.25 5.22
N GLN A 247 -1.83 -6.86 6.29
CA GLN A 247 -2.41 -6.74 7.64
C GLN A 247 -2.87 -5.32 7.94
N TYR A 248 -2.28 -4.32 7.30
CA TYR A 248 -2.66 -2.93 7.47
C TYR A 248 -2.79 -2.32 6.09
N GLY A 249 -3.92 -1.68 5.76
CA GLY A 249 -4.04 -0.98 4.48
C GLY A 249 -5.38 -0.30 4.33
N ASN A 250 -5.49 0.59 3.35
CA ASN A 250 -6.74 1.31 3.06
C ASN A 250 -7.58 0.56 2.00
N ILE A 251 -8.55 1.27 1.40
CA ILE A 251 -9.41 0.72 0.35
C ILE A 251 -8.64 0.32 -0.92
N THR A 252 -7.46 0.91 -1.17
CA THR A 252 -6.75 0.73 -2.45
C THR A 252 -6.19 -0.67 -2.61
N ARG A 253 -5.95 -1.40 -1.52
CA ARG A 253 -5.51 -2.81 -1.54
C ARG A 253 -6.50 -3.75 -2.23
N PHE A 254 -7.76 -3.32 -2.40
CA PHE A 254 -8.83 -4.08 -3.04
C PHE A 254 -9.06 -3.68 -4.51
N ILE A 255 -8.24 -2.77 -5.06
CA ILE A 255 -8.26 -2.44 -6.49
C ILE A 255 -7.72 -3.65 -7.23
N ASN A 256 -8.46 -4.18 -8.19
CA ASN A 256 -8.06 -5.38 -8.90
C ASN A 256 -7.14 -5.09 -10.08
N HIS A 257 -6.47 -6.15 -10.54
CA HIS A 257 -5.64 -6.08 -11.73
C HIS A 257 -6.44 -5.92 -13.03
N ALA A 258 -5.90 -5.13 -13.96
CA ALA A 258 -6.11 -5.27 -15.40
C ALA A 258 -4.84 -4.85 -16.15
N ALA A 259 -4.61 -5.39 -17.35
CA ALA A 259 -3.46 -4.97 -18.16
C ALA A 259 -3.58 -3.49 -18.59
N ALA A 260 -2.45 -2.79 -18.71
CA ALA A 260 -2.41 -1.39 -19.12
C ALA A 260 -3.10 -1.12 -20.47
N THR A 261 -3.06 -2.09 -21.38
CA THR A 261 -3.74 -2.04 -22.69
C THR A 261 -4.73 -3.18 -22.81
N HIS A 262 -5.73 -3.01 -23.69
CA HIS A 262 -6.69 -4.06 -23.99
C HIS A 262 -5.95 -5.32 -24.47
N PRO A 263 -6.19 -6.48 -23.85
CA PRO A 263 -5.59 -7.73 -24.31
C PRO A 263 -6.05 -8.02 -25.74
N ALA A 264 -5.11 -8.11 -26.69
CA ALA A 264 -5.44 -8.45 -28.08
C ALA A 264 -6.18 -9.80 -28.19
N ALA A 265 -5.90 -10.72 -27.27
CA ALA A 265 -6.52 -12.03 -27.19
C ALA A 265 -7.96 -12.02 -26.66
N ASN A 266 -8.41 -10.95 -26.00
CA ASN A 266 -9.75 -10.89 -25.40
C ASN A 266 -10.36 -9.47 -25.50
N PRO A 267 -11.13 -9.19 -26.56
CA PRO A 267 -11.68 -7.85 -26.81
C PRO A 267 -12.72 -7.42 -25.77
N GLU A 268 -13.29 -8.34 -24.99
CA GLU A 268 -14.22 -8.02 -23.91
C GLU A 268 -13.51 -7.61 -22.62
N ALA A 269 -12.20 -7.87 -22.49
CA ALA A 269 -11.44 -7.58 -21.29
C ALA A 269 -11.18 -6.07 -21.13
N LEU A 270 -11.46 -5.58 -19.93
CA LEU A 270 -11.16 -4.21 -19.52
C LEU A 270 -9.65 -4.01 -19.40
N ALA A 271 -9.20 -2.82 -19.80
CA ALA A 271 -7.86 -2.32 -19.50
C ALA A 271 -7.85 -1.53 -18.18
N ALA A 272 -6.67 -1.37 -17.59
CA ALA A 272 -6.46 -0.53 -16.41
C ALA A 272 -6.90 0.91 -16.69
N ASN A 273 -7.70 1.48 -15.78
CA ASN A 273 -8.18 2.87 -15.85
C ASN A 273 -7.50 3.79 -14.84
N ILE A 274 -6.61 3.23 -14.01
CA ILE A 274 -5.69 3.98 -13.15
C ILE A 274 -4.26 3.47 -13.36
N THR A 275 -3.29 4.30 -13.00
CA THR A 275 -1.86 3.98 -12.98
C THR A 275 -1.30 4.22 -11.59
N SER A 276 -0.35 3.38 -11.17
CA SER A 276 0.54 3.64 -10.03
C SER A 276 1.73 4.49 -10.47
N MET A 277 2.08 5.49 -9.66
CA MET A 277 3.28 6.30 -9.85
C MET A 277 4.01 6.46 -8.51
N PRO A 278 5.34 6.29 -8.48
CA PRO A 278 6.12 6.55 -7.28
C PRO A 278 6.25 8.06 -7.07
N TYR A 279 6.01 8.48 -5.83
CA TYR A 279 6.29 9.83 -5.33
C TYR A 279 7.33 9.72 -4.22
N TYR A 280 8.19 10.73 -4.12
CA TYR A 280 9.32 10.71 -3.19
C TYR A 280 9.22 11.91 -2.27
N LEU A 281 9.07 11.66 -0.98
CA LEU A 281 9.06 12.67 0.07
C LEU A 281 10.19 12.37 1.04
N ASN A 282 11.19 13.25 1.10
CA ASN A 282 12.40 13.06 1.90
C ASN A 282 13.08 11.70 1.65
N GLY A 283 13.12 11.26 0.39
CA GLY A 283 13.66 9.97 -0.03
C GLY A 283 12.76 8.77 0.27
N ILE A 284 11.68 8.93 1.03
CA ILE A 284 10.69 7.87 1.27
C ILE A 284 9.78 7.76 0.05
N GLU A 285 9.72 6.55 -0.51
CA GLU A 285 8.89 6.24 -1.67
C GLU A 285 7.46 5.88 -1.23
N LEU A 286 6.52 6.56 -1.86
CA LEU A 286 5.08 6.38 -1.72
C LEU A 286 4.49 6.04 -3.09
N VAL A 287 3.41 5.26 -3.10
CA VAL A 287 2.75 4.86 -4.34
C VAL A 287 1.42 5.61 -4.47
N VAL A 288 1.30 6.44 -5.50
CA VAL A 288 0.09 7.22 -5.79
C VAL A 288 -0.66 6.59 -6.95
N TYR A 289 -1.96 6.36 -6.77
CA TYR A 289 -2.85 6.00 -7.87
C TYR A 289 -3.47 7.24 -8.51
N SER A 290 -3.41 7.30 -9.83
CA SER A 290 -4.02 8.38 -10.63
C SER A 290 -4.80 7.83 -11.80
N THR A 291 -5.85 8.51 -12.21
CA THR A 291 -6.63 8.09 -13.39
C THR A 291 -5.89 8.36 -14.69
N ASN A 292 -5.94 7.42 -15.63
CA ASN A 292 -5.38 7.60 -16.98
C ASN A 292 -6.43 8.01 -18.03
N ARG A 293 -7.71 8.01 -17.62
CA ARG A 293 -8.89 8.47 -18.37
C ARG A 293 -10.00 8.91 -17.41
N ASP A 294 -11.05 9.53 -17.95
CA ASP A 294 -12.28 9.75 -17.18
C ASP A 294 -12.89 8.39 -16.78
N ILE A 295 -13.38 8.30 -15.54
CA ILE A 295 -14.03 7.10 -14.97
C ILE A 295 -15.48 7.45 -14.68
N ALA A 296 -16.41 6.69 -15.25
CA ALA A 296 -17.83 6.88 -15.01
C ALA A 296 -18.27 6.31 -13.65
N CYS A 297 -19.42 6.77 -13.18
CA CYS A 297 -20.08 6.21 -12.01
C CYS A 297 -20.39 4.71 -12.25
N GLY A 298 -20.06 3.88 -11.27
CA GLY A 298 -20.27 2.44 -11.28
C GLY A 298 -19.17 1.62 -11.95
N GLU A 299 -18.15 2.25 -12.55
CA GLU A 299 -16.98 1.54 -13.08
C GLU A 299 -16.07 1.01 -11.96
N GLN A 300 -15.47 -0.16 -12.20
CA GLN A 300 -14.44 -0.72 -11.32
C GLN A 300 -13.12 0.03 -11.55
N LEU A 301 -12.42 0.38 -10.47
CA LEU A 301 -11.04 0.86 -10.54
C LEU A 301 -10.12 -0.35 -10.75
N LEU A 302 -9.27 -0.27 -11.77
CA LEU A 302 -8.40 -1.35 -12.22
C LEU A 302 -7.01 -0.82 -12.53
N VAL A 303 -5.99 -1.49 -12.01
CA VAL A 303 -4.58 -1.11 -12.17
C VAL A 303 -3.74 -2.24 -12.74
N ASP A 304 -2.68 -1.92 -13.46
CA ASP A 304 -1.71 -2.94 -13.88
C ASP A 304 -0.79 -3.28 -12.71
N TYR A 305 -0.74 -4.56 -12.33
CA TYR A 305 0.13 -5.04 -11.25
C TYR A 305 1.55 -5.32 -11.76
N GLY A 306 1.75 -5.29 -13.07
CA GLY A 306 2.99 -5.70 -13.71
C GLY A 306 3.10 -7.22 -13.88
N GLN A 307 3.92 -7.60 -14.85
CA GLN A 307 4.21 -9.02 -15.15
C GLN A 307 4.86 -9.79 -13.99
N PRO A 308 5.75 -9.21 -13.16
CA PRO A 308 6.38 -9.93 -12.06
C PRO A 308 5.39 -10.54 -11.06
N PHE A 309 4.22 -9.91 -10.86
CA PHE A 309 3.18 -10.41 -9.95
C PHE A 309 2.59 -11.76 -10.42
N PHE A 310 2.49 -11.99 -11.74
CA PHE A 310 1.78 -13.13 -12.32
C PHE A 310 2.69 -14.29 -12.76
N GLN A 311 3.94 -14.33 -12.30
CA GLN A 311 4.91 -15.37 -12.71
C GLN A 311 4.42 -16.82 -12.54
N LYS A 312 3.51 -17.08 -11.58
CA LYS A 312 3.01 -18.42 -11.24
C LYS A 312 1.54 -18.65 -11.58
N THR A 313 0.79 -17.63 -11.97
CA THR A 313 -0.67 -17.69 -12.12
C THR A 313 -1.15 -16.73 -13.20
N LEU A 314 -2.12 -17.16 -14.01
CA LEU A 314 -2.74 -16.26 -14.97
C LEU A 314 -3.63 -15.22 -14.27
N PRO A 315 -3.63 -13.96 -14.73
CA PRO A 315 -4.50 -12.93 -14.18
C PRO A 315 -5.97 -13.20 -14.50
N TYR A 316 -6.84 -12.88 -13.54
CA TYR A 316 -8.28 -12.76 -13.81
C TYR A 316 -8.54 -11.53 -14.68
N GLN A 317 -9.49 -11.65 -15.60
CA GLN A 317 -9.91 -10.57 -16.49
C GLN A 317 -11.37 -10.23 -16.26
N PHE A 318 -11.71 -8.94 -16.33
CA PHE A 318 -13.06 -8.42 -16.12
C PHE A 318 -13.63 -7.87 -17.42
N ASN A 319 -14.93 -8.05 -17.65
CA ASN A 319 -15.65 -7.36 -18.73
C ASN A 319 -16.34 -6.08 -18.23
N GLN A 320 -16.99 -5.34 -19.14
CA GLN A 320 -17.70 -4.10 -18.83
C GLN A 320 -18.80 -4.26 -17.76
N GLN A 321 -19.37 -5.45 -17.57
CA GLN A 321 -20.36 -5.74 -16.53
C GLN A 321 -19.71 -6.15 -15.19
N GLY A 322 -18.38 -6.09 -15.09
CA GLY A 322 -17.62 -6.53 -13.91
C GLY A 322 -17.61 -8.04 -13.70
N LYS A 323 -17.93 -8.83 -14.73
CA LYS A 323 -17.88 -10.30 -14.68
C LYS A 323 -16.49 -10.80 -15.07
N ILE A 324 -16.10 -11.93 -14.46
CA ILE A 324 -14.85 -12.62 -14.76
C ILE A 324 -14.99 -13.36 -16.10
N ILE A 325 -14.06 -13.18 -17.03
CA ILE A 325 -14.13 -13.77 -18.38
C ILE A 325 -13.50 -15.17 -18.43
N ASN A 326 -12.37 -15.39 -17.75
CA ASN A 326 -11.57 -16.62 -17.85
C ASN A 326 -12.03 -17.74 -16.89
N ASN A 327 -13.34 -17.94 -16.72
CA ASN A 327 -13.83 -18.98 -15.82
C ASN A 327 -13.77 -20.36 -16.47
N ASP A 328 -12.83 -21.16 -16.00
CA ASP A 328 -12.80 -22.59 -16.23
C ASP A 328 -14.13 -23.20 -15.73
N SER A 329 -14.86 -23.91 -16.59
CA SER A 329 -16.24 -24.35 -16.34
C SER A 329 -16.39 -25.30 -15.13
N LYS A 330 -15.27 -25.89 -14.69
CA LYS A 330 -15.17 -26.73 -13.48
C LYS A 330 -15.36 -25.96 -12.16
N MET A 331 -15.38 -24.63 -12.16
CA MET A 331 -15.48 -23.80 -10.94
C MET A 331 -16.90 -23.46 -10.48
N LEU A 332 -17.95 -23.83 -11.21
CA LEU A 332 -19.32 -23.39 -10.86
C LEU A 332 -19.80 -23.92 -9.50
N PHE A 333 -19.58 -25.20 -9.18
CA PHE A 333 -20.02 -25.80 -7.92
C PHE A 333 -19.23 -25.32 -6.71
N SER A 334 -17.90 -25.18 -6.82
CA SER A 334 -17.06 -24.61 -5.76
C SER A 334 -17.47 -23.15 -5.48
N HIS A 335 -17.79 -22.39 -6.53
CA HIS A 335 -18.23 -21.01 -6.40
C HIS A 335 -19.51 -20.87 -5.54
N PHE A 336 -20.50 -21.75 -5.70
CA PHE A 336 -21.72 -21.71 -4.86
C PHE A 336 -21.45 -22.05 -3.39
N TYR A 337 -20.64 -23.09 -3.14
CA TYR A 337 -20.30 -23.49 -1.76
C TYR A 337 -19.53 -22.40 -1.03
N HIS A 338 -18.47 -21.88 -1.64
CA HIS A 338 -17.64 -20.84 -1.04
C HIS A 338 -18.43 -19.53 -0.86
N LYS A 339 -19.27 -19.15 -1.82
CA LYS A 339 -20.14 -17.97 -1.67
C LYS A 339 -21.08 -18.09 -0.47
N SER A 340 -21.65 -19.26 -0.22
CA SER A 340 -22.51 -19.46 0.95
C SER A 340 -21.73 -19.41 2.28
N ARG A 341 -20.46 -19.81 2.30
CA ARG A 341 -19.58 -19.64 3.46
C ARG A 341 -19.32 -18.16 3.72
N GLU A 342 -18.96 -17.41 2.69
CA GLU A 342 -18.60 -16.00 2.83
C GLU A 342 -19.78 -15.11 3.16
N LEU A 343 -20.98 -15.41 2.62
CA LEU A 343 -22.21 -14.74 3.04
C LEU A 343 -22.56 -15.00 4.52
N ARG A 344 -22.24 -16.18 5.06
CA ARG A 344 -22.39 -16.45 6.51
C ARG A 344 -21.41 -15.63 7.33
N ILE A 345 -20.17 -15.50 6.87
CA ILE A 345 -19.15 -14.64 7.52
C ILE A 345 -19.60 -13.17 7.48
N MET A 346 -20.06 -12.67 6.32
CA MET A 346 -20.61 -11.32 6.20
C MET A 346 -21.81 -11.10 7.13
N ALA A 347 -22.74 -12.07 7.20
CA ALA A 347 -23.88 -11.97 8.09
C ALA A 347 -23.50 -11.95 9.58
N ALA A 348 -22.43 -12.65 9.97
CA ALA A 348 -21.88 -12.65 11.32
C ALA A 348 -21.17 -11.33 11.70
N HIS A 349 -20.82 -10.51 10.71
CA HIS A 349 -20.28 -9.16 10.86
C HIS A 349 -21.32 -8.08 10.54
N ASP A 350 -22.60 -8.39 10.80
CA ASP A 350 -23.73 -7.46 10.71
C ASP A 350 -23.99 -6.83 9.33
N ILE A 351 -23.58 -7.52 8.25
CA ILE A 351 -23.96 -7.12 6.89
C ILE A 351 -25.42 -7.52 6.65
N LYS A 352 -26.33 -6.55 6.70
CA LYS A 352 -27.80 -6.76 6.69
C LYS A 352 -28.26 -7.45 5.42
N LYS A 353 -27.70 -7.08 4.25
CA LYS A 353 -28.03 -7.75 2.99
C LYS A 353 -27.65 -9.24 3.00
N ALA A 354 -26.53 -9.60 3.62
CA ALA A 354 -26.12 -11.00 3.75
C ALA A 354 -27.04 -11.77 4.70
N GLN A 355 -27.39 -11.19 5.86
CA GLN A 355 -28.36 -11.76 6.80
C GLN A 355 -29.71 -12.01 6.11
N ARG A 356 -30.27 -10.99 5.44
CA ARG A 356 -31.53 -11.10 4.70
C ARG A 356 -31.48 -12.19 3.65
N TYR A 357 -30.39 -12.28 2.89
CA TYR A 357 -30.22 -13.31 1.87
C TYR A 357 -30.28 -14.72 2.49
N LEU A 358 -29.60 -14.95 3.61
CA LEU A 358 -29.60 -16.23 4.30
C LEU A 358 -30.99 -16.57 4.88
N TYR A 359 -31.68 -15.61 5.49
CA TYR A 359 -33.04 -15.83 6.00
C TYR A 359 -34.04 -16.17 4.89
N VAL A 360 -34.02 -15.43 3.78
CA VAL A 360 -34.87 -15.72 2.62
C VAL A 360 -34.58 -17.11 2.08
N ARG A 361 -33.30 -17.49 1.99
CA ARG A 361 -32.92 -18.84 1.53
C ARG A 361 -33.45 -19.92 2.47
N ILE A 362 -33.28 -19.79 3.78
CA ILE A 362 -33.80 -20.74 4.77
C ILE A 362 -35.32 -20.84 4.65
N PHE A 363 -36.02 -19.71 4.55
CA PHE A 363 -37.46 -19.66 4.37
C PHE A 363 -37.92 -20.43 3.11
N ILE A 364 -37.25 -20.22 1.97
CA ILE A 364 -37.54 -20.96 0.72
C ILE A 364 -37.34 -22.47 0.91
N VAL A 365 -36.25 -22.89 1.56
CA VAL A 365 -36.01 -24.32 1.83
C VAL A 365 -37.12 -24.91 2.69
N LEU A 366 -37.58 -24.20 3.73
CA LEU A 366 -38.69 -24.65 4.57
C LEU A 366 -39.98 -24.79 3.77
N VAL A 367 -40.33 -23.79 2.93
CA VAL A 367 -41.52 -23.85 2.07
C VAL A 367 -41.46 -25.05 1.12
N LEU A 368 -40.33 -25.27 0.45
CA LEU A 368 -40.15 -26.42 -0.45
C LEU A 368 -40.25 -27.76 0.29
N PHE A 369 -39.69 -27.83 1.49
CA PHE A 369 -39.79 -29.02 2.34
C PHE A 369 -41.24 -29.31 2.74
N PHE A 370 -42.02 -28.30 3.14
CA PHE A 370 -43.44 -28.47 3.44
C PHE A 370 -44.25 -28.90 2.22
N VAL A 371 -44.02 -28.30 1.04
CA VAL A 371 -44.68 -28.72 -0.20
C VAL A 371 -44.37 -30.18 -0.54
N LEU A 372 -43.12 -30.61 -0.35
CA LEU A 372 -42.71 -31.98 -0.58
C LEU A 372 -43.34 -32.96 0.42
N LEU A 373 -43.40 -32.60 1.71
CA LEU A 373 -44.09 -33.40 2.73
C LEU A 373 -45.58 -33.56 2.45
N GLU A 374 -46.26 -32.47 2.09
CA GLU A 374 -47.68 -32.53 1.67
C GLU A 374 -47.84 -33.45 0.46
N SER A 375 -47.00 -33.31 -0.57
CA SER A 375 -47.07 -34.18 -1.76
C SER A 375 -46.86 -35.66 -1.47
N LEU A 376 -46.04 -36.00 -0.45
CA LEU A 376 -45.82 -37.37 -0.01
C LEU A 376 -46.99 -37.93 0.81
N ASN A 377 -47.74 -37.08 1.53
CA ASN A 377 -48.93 -37.50 2.25
C ASN A 377 -50.14 -37.78 1.33
N PHE A 378 -50.12 -37.28 0.09
CA PHE A 378 -51.17 -37.51 -0.92
C PHE A 378 -50.90 -38.72 -1.82
N LEU A 379 -49.70 -39.32 -1.76
CA LEU A 379 -49.31 -40.56 -2.46
C LEU A 379 -49.48 -41.75 -1.52
#